data_AF-A0A968NMC5-F1
#
_entry.id   AF-A0A968NMC5-F1
#
_cell.length_a   1.000
_cell.length_b   1.000
_cell.length_c   1.000
_cell.angle_alpha   90.00
_cell.angle_beta   90.00
_cell.angle_gamma   90.00
#
_symmetry.space_group_name_H-M   'P 1'
#
loop_
_entity.id
_entity.type
_entity.pdbx_description
1 polymer ?
#
loop_
_entity_poly.entity_id
_entity_poly.type
_entity_poly.pdbx_seq_one_letter_code
_entity_poly.pdbx_strand_id
1 'polypeptide(L)'
;MDMLLSASAEYFRPYAPASGGTYDKQRLDDFVLATKTWLLSAWGKQIIRAELHLDEMTPHIHAYLVPLDERGKLNCRELFGTSQKLQQLQDSFASAVEHLGISRGVRGSSATYMSIKKYYAAVNDDSQILDLSRSFPQINKHETADSYRQRVIDILNPQLEIINYQLGERSRLVKQHAQLKETAFKSEQLRQQLEAEILRLQVKTAQLQDLPQDLVAYELGLNNNKQLYTIAKNSLDLVMRINQCAFYDAAIWLRVSEAYRRYRFGEMAMLNAVAYHAVKQALPISKKPKQLCLYHQHHPLIAGPKLQIT
;
A
#
# COMPACT_ATOMS: atom_id res chain seq x y z
N MET A 1 27.30 -11.48 -21.75
CA MET A 1 26.26 -10.45 -21.90
C MET A 1 25.91 -9.97 -20.51
N ASP A 2 25.69 -8.67 -20.34
CA ASP A 2 25.32 -8.06 -19.05
C ASP A 2 23.89 -7.51 -19.14
N MET A 3 23.13 -7.67 -18.06
CA MET A 3 21.75 -7.22 -17.94
C MET A 3 21.60 -6.40 -16.67
N LEU A 4 21.21 -5.15 -16.85
CA LEU A 4 20.87 -4.23 -15.76
C LEU A 4 19.37 -4.35 -15.45
N LEU A 5 19.05 -4.75 -14.21
CA LEU A 5 17.68 -4.93 -13.72
C LEU A 5 17.45 -3.98 -12.54
N SER A 6 16.49 -3.07 -12.67
CA SER A 6 16.15 -2.10 -11.64
C SER A 6 14.69 -1.64 -11.78
N ALA A 7 14.24 -0.88 -10.81
CA ALA A 7 12.94 -0.21 -10.80
C ALA A 7 13.13 1.29 -10.50
N SER A 8 12.04 2.06 -10.48
CA SER A 8 12.11 3.48 -10.12
C SER A 8 12.60 3.67 -8.68
N ALA A 9 13.26 4.81 -8.43
CA ALA A 9 13.65 5.22 -7.08
C ALA A 9 12.44 5.25 -6.12
N GLU A 10 11.27 5.64 -6.62
CA GLU A 10 10.00 5.69 -5.87
C GLU A 10 9.54 4.32 -5.40
N TYR A 11 9.79 3.26 -6.18
CA TYR A 11 9.44 1.90 -5.76
C TYR A 11 10.22 1.51 -4.50
N PHE A 12 11.54 1.71 -4.49
CA PHE A 12 12.41 1.38 -3.36
C PHE A 12 12.28 2.38 -2.20
N ARG A 13 11.84 3.61 -2.47
CA ARG A 13 11.72 4.71 -1.51
C ARG A 13 10.40 5.47 -1.70
N PRO A 14 9.26 4.92 -1.27
CA PRO A 14 7.96 5.56 -1.46
C PRO A 14 7.84 6.92 -0.74
N TYR A 15 8.54 7.10 0.38
CA TYR A 15 8.45 8.31 1.22
C TYR A 15 9.58 9.32 0.98
N ALA A 16 10.67 8.93 0.30
CA ALA A 16 11.83 9.79 0.09
C ALA A 16 12.61 9.44 -1.20
N PRO A 17 12.02 9.58 -2.40
CA PRO A 17 12.63 9.11 -3.66
C PRO A 17 14.02 9.69 -3.97
N ALA A 18 14.31 10.90 -3.49
CA ALA A 18 15.58 11.59 -3.71
C ALA A 18 16.70 11.20 -2.71
N SER A 19 16.38 10.49 -1.63
CA SER A 19 17.35 10.18 -0.57
C SER A 19 18.17 8.93 -0.91
N GLY A 20 19.28 9.11 -1.61
CA GLY A 20 20.31 8.08 -1.89
C GLY A 20 20.68 7.25 -0.65
N GLY A 21 20.95 5.95 -0.83
CA GLY A 21 21.47 5.08 0.24
C GLY A 21 20.47 4.60 1.30
N THR A 22 19.20 5.01 1.21
CA THR A 22 18.12 4.47 2.06
C THR A 22 17.10 3.73 1.19
N TYR A 23 16.51 2.66 1.68
CA TYR A 23 15.50 1.89 0.94
C TYR A 23 14.60 1.12 1.90
N ASP A 24 13.36 0.87 1.46
CA ASP A 24 12.46 -0.05 2.14
C ASP A 24 12.98 -1.47 1.96
N LYS A 25 13.38 -2.10 3.07
CA LYS A 25 13.98 -3.43 3.06
C LYS A 25 13.03 -4.48 2.50
N GLN A 26 11.75 -4.43 2.85
CA GLN A 26 10.79 -5.43 2.40
C GLN A 26 10.60 -5.35 0.89
N ARG A 27 10.42 -4.13 0.35
CA ARG A 27 10.29 -3.93 -1.09
C ARG A 27 11.55 -4.32 -1.87
N LEU A 28 12.73 -4.06 -1.30
CA LEU A 28 13.99 -4.50 -1.88
C LEU A 28 14.08 -6.04 -1.90
N ASP A 29 13.78 -6.69 -0.78
CA ASP A 29 13.83 -8.16 -0.66
C ASP A 29 12.84 -8.83 -1.63
N ASP A 30 11.62 -8.28 -1.75
CA ASP A 30 10.60 -8.75 -2.69
C ASP A 30 11.05 -8.59 -4.15
N PHE A 31 11.64 -7.44 -4.50
CA PHE A 31 12.19 -7.20 -5.84
C PHE A 31 13.35 -8.15 -6.17
N VAL A 32 14.26 -8.36 -5.23
CA VAL A 32 15.40 -9.28 -5.38
C VAL A 32 14.90 -10.71 -5.56
N LEU A 33 13.91 -11.13 -4.77
CA LEU A 33 13.32 -12.46 -4.85
C LEU A 33 12.60 -12.69 -6.20
N ALA A 34 11.78 -11.74 -6.64
CA ALA A 34 11.09 -11.79 -7.93
C ALA A 34 12.10 -11.86 -9.09
N THR A 35 13.13 -11.00 -9.06
CA THR A 35 14.17 -10.93 -10.08
C THR A 35 14.98 -12.22 -10.13
N LYS A 36 15.41 -12.76 -8.97
CA LYS A 36 16.12 -14.03 -8.87
C LYS A 36 15.28 -15.18 -9.43
N THR A 37 14.01 -15.25 -9.06
CA THR A 37 13.09 -16.30 -9.52
C THR A 37 12.93 -16.26 -11.04
N TRP A 38 12.77 -15.07 -11.61
CA TRP A 38 12.70 -14.88 -13.05
C TRP A 38 14.01 -15.22 -13.77
N LEU A 39 15.16 -14.79 -13.26
CA LEU A 39 16.46 -15.13 -13.84
C LEU A 39 16.71 -16.65 -13.87
N LEU A 40 16.34 -17.35 -12.79
CA LEU A 40 16.48 -18.80 -12.70
C LEU A 40 15.52 -19.53 -13.63
N SER A 41 14.26 -19.09 -13.73
CA SER A 41 13.26 -19.73 -14.58
C SER A 41 13.52 -19.49 -16.07
N ALA A 42 13.91 -18.27 -16.44
CA ALA A 42 14.23 -17.94 -17.83
C ALA A 42 15.57 -18.54 -18.24
N TRP A 43 16.63 -18.31 -17.46
CA TRP A 43 18.02 -18.48 -17.90
C TRP A 43 18.91 -19.25 -16.94
N GLY A 44 18.38 -20.01 -15.97
CA GLY A 44 19.17 -20.58 -14.87
C GLY A 44 20.45 -21.36 -15.27
N LYS A 45 20.49 -21.98 -16.45
CA LYS A 45 21.69 -22.68 -16.97
C LYS A 45 22.75 -21.77 -17.60
N GLN A 46 22.37 -20.54 -17.94
CA GLN A 46 23.16 -19.54 -18.66
C GLN A 46 23.66 -18.41 -17.75
N ILE A 47 23.11 -18.25 -16.54
CA ILE A 47 23.56 -17.25 -15.56
C ILE A 47 24.87 -17.70 -14.90
N ILE A 48 25.89 -16.83 -14.96
CA ILE A 48 27.16 -17.04 -14.24
C ILE A 48 27.11 -16.40 -12.86
N ARG A 49 26.63 -15.15 -12.81
CA ARG A 49 26.67 -14.30 -11.62
C ARG A 49 25.54 -13.27 -11.70
N ALA A 50 24.94 -12.98 -10.55
CA ALA A 50 24.03 -11.85 -10.38
C ALA A 50 24.46 -11.08 -9.12
N GLU A 51 24.68 -9.79 -9.27
CA GLU A 51 25.20 -8.91 -8.21
C GLU A 51 24.18 -7.83 -7.90
N LEU A 52 23.84 -7.67 -6.63
CA LEU A 52 22.98 -6.58 -6.15
C LEU A 52 23.86 -5.42 -5.68
N HIS A 53 23.69 -4.25 -6.30
CA HIS A 53 24.39 -3.03 -5.93
C HIS A 53 23.46 -2.15 -5.09
N LEU A 54 23.93 -1.73 -3.92
CA LEU A 54 23.21 -0.90 -2.93
C LEU A 54 24.00 0.35 -2.52
N ASP A 55 25.20 0.49 -3.04
CA ASP A 55 26.16 1.58 -2.85
C ASP A 55 25.94 2.74 -3.84
N GLU A 56 25.01 2.58 -4.78
CA GLU A 56 24.59 3.61 -5.73
C GLU A 56 23.26 4.28 -5.35
N MET A 57 22.81 5.25 -6.16
CA MET A 57 21.60 6.03 -5.90
C MET A 57 20.32 5.20 -5.87
N THR A 58 20.21 4.18 -6.72
CA THR A 58 19.03 3.31 -6.83
C THR A 58 19.48 1.85 -6.86
N PRO A 59 18.91 0.98 -6.01
CA PRO A 59 19.21 -0.45 -6.05
C PRO A 59 19.02 -1.05 -7.44
N HIS A 60 20.00 -1.82 -7.90
CA HIS A 60 19.95 -2.50 -9.19
C HIS A 60 20.77 -3.79 -9.17
N ILE A 61 20.46 -4.70 -10.09
CA ILE A 61 21.11 -5.99 -10.22
C ILE A 61 21.81 -6.04 -11.59
N HIS A 62 23.10 -6.40 -11.57
CA HIS A 62 23.85 -6.80 -12.77
C HIS A 62 23.83 -8.33 -12.88
N ALA A 63 23.23 -8.83 -13.95
CA ALA A 63 23.19 -10.27 -14.24
C ALA A 63 24.07 -10.59 -15.46
N TYR A 64 25.12 -11.37 -15.22
CA TYR A 64 26.05 -11.85 -16.24
C TYR A 64 25.60 -13.20 -16.77
N LEU A 65 25.35 -13.25 -18.08
CA LEU A 65 24.89 -14.46 -18.77
C LEU A 65 25.81 -14.85 -19.93
N VAL A 66 25.90 -16.16 -20.15
CA VAL A 66 26.49 -16.78 -21.33
C VAL A 66 25.39 -17.04 -22.35
N PRO A 67 25.42 -16.39 -23.53
CA PRO A 67 24.37 -16.51 -24.52
C PRO A 67 24.56 -17.81 -25.32
N LEU A 68 23.92 -18.89 -24.87
CA LEU A 68 23.97 -20.20 -25.51
C LEU A 68 22.67 -20.46 -26.29
N ASP A 69 22.79 -20.82 -27.56
CA ASP A 69 21.64 -21.32 -28.31
C ASP A 69 21.28 -22.76 -27.90
N GLU A 70 20.18 -23.29 -28.44
CA GLU A 70 19.69 -24.65 -28.17
C GLU A 70 20.71 -25.75 -28.53
N ARG A 71 21.70 -25.42 -29.37
CA ARG A 71 22.78 -26.32 -29.78
C ARG A 71 24.00 -26.22 -28.87
N GLY A 72 23.95 -25.39 -27.83
CA GLY A 72 25.07 -25.14 -26.91
C GLY A 72 26.17 -24.27 -27.49
N LYS A 73 25.91 -23.54 -28.57
CA LYS A 73 26.88 -22.62 -29.19
C LYS A 73 26.66 -21.20 -28.69
N LEU A 74 27.76 -20.45 -28.53
CA LEU A 74 27.72 -19.02 -28.22
C LEU A 74 27.05 -18.24 -29.34
N ASN A 75 25.86 -17.67 -29.09
CA ASN A 75 25.04 -17.01 -30.09
C ASN A 75 24.19 -15.87 -29.51
N CYS A 76 24.79 -14.69 -29.31
CA CYS A 76 24.07 -13.50 -28.85
C CYS A 76 22.96 -13.05 -29.81
N ARG A 77 23.21 -13.17 -31.12
CA ARG A 77 22.30 -12.67 -32.15
C ARG A 77 21.00 -13.47 -32.17
N GLU A 78 21.08 -14.77 -31.96
CA GLU A 78 19.89 -15.59 -31.84
C GLU A 78 19.07 -15.20 -30.60
N LEU A 79 19.69 -14.96 -29.45
CA LEU A 79 18.92 -14.66 -28.23
C LEU A 79 18.41 -13.21 -28.15
N PHE A 80 19.20 -12.24 -28.61
CA PHE A 80 18.94 -10.80 -28.39
C PHE A 80 18.99 -9.94 -29.66
N GLY A 81 19.21 -10.54 -30.83
CA GLY A 81 19.49 -9.80 -32.06
C GLY A 81 18.27 -9.20 -32.76
N THR A 82 17.04 -9.47 -32.30
CA THR A 82 15.82 -8.91 -32.89
C THR A 82 15.05 -8.04 -31.90
N SER A 83 14.43 -6.97 -32.39
CA SER A 83 13.58 -6.08 -31.59
C SER A 83 12.43 -6.85 -30.92
N GLN A 84 11.85 -7.83 -31.60
CA GLN A 84 10.80 -8.68 -31.06
C GLN A 84 11.27 -9.49 -29.84
N LYS A 85 12.47 -10.09 -29.88
CA LYS A 85 13.02 -10.86 -28.76
C LYS A 85 13.32 -9.96 -27.55
N LEU A 86 13.83 -8.75 -27.79
CA LEU A 86 14.01 -7.75 -26.72
C LEU A 86 12.69 -7.26 -26.13
N GLN A 87 11.64 -7.11 -26.93
CA GLN A 87 10.31 -6.76 -26.44
C GLN A 87 9.72 -7.89 -25.58
N GLN A 88 9.80 -9.14 -26.05
CA GLN A 88 9.39 -10.32 -25.29
C GLN A 88 10.17 -10.43 -23.98
N LEU A 89 11.47 -10.13 -23.99
CA LEU A 89 12.29 -10.10 -22.80
C LEU A 89 11.74 -9.10 -21.77
N GLN A 90 11.52 -7.85 -22.19
CA GLN A 90 11.00 -6.81 -21.33
C GLN A 90 9.58 -7.14 -20.82
N ASP A 91 8.74 -7.74 -21.65
CA ASP A 91 7.39 -8.17 -21.28
C ASP A 91 7.42 -9.32 -20.25
N SER A 92 8.33 -10.28 -20.43
CA SER A 92 8.51 -11.40 -19.50
C SER A 92 8.98 -10.94 -18.12
N PHE A 93 9.91 -9.98 -18.07
CA PHE A 93 10.39 -9.42 -16.81
C PHE A 93 9.29 -8.62 -16.13
N ALA A 94 8.55 -7.80 -16.88
CA ALA A 94 7.45 -7.01 -16.34
C ALA A 94 6.36 -7.90 -15.73
N SER A 95 6.00 -9.02 -16.37
CA SER A 95 5.05 -9.98 -15.80
C SER A 95 5.55 -10.60 -14.49
N ALA A 96 6.86 -10.86 -14.38
CA ALA A 96 7.44 -11.42 -13.16
C ALA A 96 7.38 -10.45 -11.97
N VAL A 97 7.48 -9.14 -12.21
CA VAL A 97 7.47 -8.11 -11.15
C VAL A 97 6.11 -7.40 -10.99
N GLU A 98 5.10 -7.78 -11.77
CA GLU A 98 3.79 -7.13 -11.80
C GLU A 98 3.09 -7.13 -10.44
N HIS A 99 3.21 -8.24 -9.69
CA HIS A 99 2.66 -8.39 -8.34
C HIS A 99 3.24 -7.40 -7.31
N LEU A 100 4.39 -6.79 -7.62
CA LEU A 100 5.02 -5.75 -6.81
C LEU A 100 4.48 -4.34 -7.13
N GLY A 101 3.57 -4.22 -8.10
CA GLY A 101 3.07 -2.94 -8.59
C GLY A 101 4.03 -2.25 -9.58
N ILE A 102 5.05 -2.96 -10.07
CA ILE A 102 5.97 -2.43 -11.09
C ILE A 102 5.37 -2.69 -12.47
N SER A 103 5.19 -1.62 -13.25
CA SER A 103 4.63 -1.71 -14.60
C SER A 103 5.68 -1.74 -15.69
N ARG A 104 5.32 -2.36 -16.81
CA ARG A 104 6.10 -2.41 -18.05
C ARG A 104 6.38 -0.99 -18.60
N GLY A 105 7.61 -0.74 -19.05
CA GLY A 105 7.95 0.50 -19.76
C GLY A 105 7.17 0.68 -21.07
N VAL A 106 7.05 1.92 -21.56
CA VAL A 106 6.25 2.25 -22.75
C VAL A 106 6.74 1.48 -23.99
N ARG A 107 5.83 0.75 -24.65
CA ARG A 107 6.12 0.06 -25.91
C ARG A 107 6.37 1.05 -27.03
N GLY A 108 7.40 0.78 -27.85
CA GLY A 108 7.79 1.69 -28.94
C GLY A 108 8.33 3.03 -28.45
N SER A 109 8.86 3.08 -27.22
CA SER A 109 9.51 4.28 -26.70
C SER A 109 10.57 4.79 -27.68
N SER A 110 10.53 6.09 -27.98
CA SER A 110 11.56 6.78 -28.76
C SER A 110 12.78 7.16 -27.92
N ALA A 111 12.81 6.80 -26.63
CA ALA A 111 13.93 7.07 -25.74
C ALA A 111 15.16 6.30 -26.21
N THR A 112 16.28 7.01 -26.38
CA THR A 112 17.57 6.41 -26.71
C THR A 112 18.39 6.20 -25.44
N TYR A 113 19.21 5.15 -25.43
CA TYR A 113 20.12 4.91 -24.32
C TYR A 113 21.09 6.09 -24.18
N MET A 114 21.24 6.57 -22.95
CA MET A 114 22.22 7.59 -22.60
C MET A 114 23.18 7.02 -21.57
N SER A 115 24.47 7.34 -21.72
CA SER A 115 25.44 6.97 -20.70
C SER A 115 25.15 7.70 -19.39
N ILE A 116 25.50 7.07 -18.26
CA ILE A 116 25.29 7.63 -16.92
C ILE A 116 25.93 9.03 -16.79
N LYS A 117 27.15 9.20 -17.31
CA LYS A 117 27.85 10.49 -17.32
C LYS A 117 27.07 11.56 -18.07
N LYS A 118 26.51 11.22 -19.25
CA LYS A 118 25.71 12.13 -20.07
C LYS A 118 24.37 12.46 -19.40
N TYR A 119 23.76 11.48 -18.74
CA TYR A 119 22.53 11.68 -17.97
C TYR A 119 22.74 12.69 -16.83
N TYR A 120 23.75 12.48 -15.97
CA TYR A 120 24.00 13.40 -14.85
C TYR A 120 24.46 14.78 -15.30
N ALA A 121 25.22 14.88 -16.40
CA ALA A 121 25.52 16.16 -17.02
C ALA A 121 24.21 16.88 -17.42
N ALA A 122 23.27 16.16 -18.03
CA ALA A 122 22.01 16.78 -18.47
C ALA A 122 21.05 17.16 -17.33
N VAL A 123 21.04 16.41 -16.23
CA VAL A 123 20.16 16.68 -15.08
C VAL A 123 20.68 17.80 -14.18
N ASN A 124 22.01 17.90 -14.03
CA ASN A 124 22.64 18.87 -13.13
C ASN A 124 23.02 20.19 -13.82
N ASP A 125 22.91 20.28 -15.15
CA ASP A 125 23.19 21.52 -15.87
C ASP A 125 21.95 22.43 -15.84
N ASP A 126 22.14 23.65 -15.31
CA ASP A 126 21.10 24.68 -15.22
C ASP A 126 20.69 25.24 -16.60
N SER A 127 21.30 24.75 -17.67
CA SER A 127 21.27 25.30 -19.02
C SER A 127 19.91 25.20 -19.71
N GLN A 128 18.92 25.96 -19.24
CA GLN A 128 17.71 26.25 -20.01
C GLN A 128 17.99 27.28 -21.12
N ILE A 129 19.16 27.93 -21.09
CA ILE A 129 19.52 29.01 -22.01
C ILE A 129 20.96 28.80 -22.49
N LEU A 130 21.10 28.34 -23.72
CA LEU A 130 22.38 28.36 -24.43
C LEU A 130 22.68 29.80 -24.84
N ASP A 131 23.65 30.44 -24.18
CA ASP A 131 24.14 31.75 -24.61
C ASP A 131 25.11 31.58 -25.79
N LEU A 132 24.54 31.48 -27.00
CA LEU A 132 25.28 31.37 -28.25
C LEU A 132 26.36 32.44 -28.38
N SER A 133 26.14 33.66 -27.87
CA SER A 133 27.09 34.76 -28.00
C SER A 133 28.39 34.54 -27.23
N ARG A 134 28.35 33.73 -26.16
CA ARG A 134 29.51 33.41 -25.32
C ARG A 134 30.15 32.05 -25.64
N SER A 135 29.42 31.17 -26.33
CA SER A 135 29.85 29.80 -26.59
C SER A 135 30.71 29.65 -27.86
N PHE A 136 30.81 30.66 -28.73
CA PHE A 136 31.65 30.58 -29.92
C PHE A 136 33.14 30.81 -29.58
N PRO A 137 34.05 29.91 -30.01
CA PRO A 137 35.48 30.12 -29.81
C PRO A 137 35.98 31.28 -30.68
N GLN A 138 37.03 31.96 -30.22
CA GLN A 138 37.65 33.02 -31.03
C GLN A 138 38.29 32.44 -32.30
N ILE A 139 38.21 33.20 -33.38
CA ILE A 139 38.78 32.81 -34.68
C ILE A 139 40.31 32.95 -34.62
N ASN A 140 41.02 31.87 -34.93
CA ASN A 140 42.47 31.88 -35.03
C ASN A 140 42.91 32.35 -36.43
N LYS A 141 43.89 33.26 -36.51
CA LYS A 141 44.33 33.90 -37.77
C LYS A 141 44.83 32.94 -38.86
N HIS A 142 45.20 31.71 -38.51
CA HIS A 142 45.75 30.69 -39.42
C HIS A 142 44.87 29.43 -39.50
N GLU A 143 43.62 29.49 -39.02
CA GLU A 143 42.71 28.35 -39.03
C GLU A 143 41.87 28.32 -40.31
N THR A 144 41.64 27.12 -40.86
CA THR A 144 40.73 26.93 -41.99
C THR A 144 39.27 26.98 -41.54
N ALA A 145 38.36 27.35 -42.45
CA ALA A 145 36.93 27.41 -42.14
C ALA A 145 36.36 26.07 -41.62
N ASP A 146 36.83 24.94 -42.16
CA ASP A 146 36.40 23.60 -41.73
C ASP A 146 36.87 23.25 -40.32
N SER A 147 38.12 23.60 -39.96
CA SER A 147 38.64 23.40 -38.60
C SER A 147 37.84 24.22 -37.60
N TYR A 148 37.56 25.48 -37.91
CA TYR A 148 36.74 26.34 -37.05
C TYR A 148 35.34 25.77 -36.85
N ARG A 149 34.70 25.32 -37.95
CA ARG A 149 33.39 24.66 -37.92
C ARG A 149 33.40 23.44 -37.00
N GLN A 150 34.45 22.61 -37.08
CA GLN A 150 34.55 21.41 -36.27
C GLN A 150 34.68 21.72 -34.78
N ARG A 151 35.50 22.70 -34.39
CA ARG A 151 35.61 23.13 -32.98
C ARG A 151 34.28 23.68 -32.46
N VAL A 152 33.55 24.44 -33.27
CA VAL A 152 32.22 24.95 -32.90
C VAL A 152 31.27 23.78 -32.63
N ILE A 153 31.28 22.76 -33.49
CA ILE A 153 30.49 21.55 -33.32
C ILE A 153 30.88 20.81 -32.04
N ASP A 154 32.18 20.64 -31.77
CA ASP A 154 32.67 19.92 -30.60
C ASP A 154 32.30 20.62 -29.28
N ILE A 155 32.22 21.96 -29.29
CA ILE A 155 31.77 22.76 -28.14
C ILE A 155 30.25 22.70 -27.96
N LEU A 156 29.50 22.87 -29.05
CA LEU A 156 28.04 23.01 -28.98
C LEU A 156 27.31 21.66 -28.88
N ASN A 157 27.83 20.59 -29.47
CA ASN A 157 27.16 19.28 -29.49
C ASN A 157 26.80 18.78 -28.08
N PRO A 158 27.72 18.73 -27.10
CA PRO A 158 27.39 18.30 -25.75
C PRO A 158 26.26 19.13 -25.12
N GLN A 159 26.28 20.44 -25.31
CA GLN A 159 25.27 21.36 -24.79
C GLN A 159 23.91 21.16 -25.46
N LEU A 160 23.89 21.00 -26.78
CA LEU A 160 22.66 20.73 -27.54
C LEU A 160 22.06 19.36 -27.17
N GLU A 161 22.89 18.35 -26.93
CA GLU A 161 22.41 17.05 -26.46
C GLU A 161 21.73 17.13 -25.09
N ILE A 162 22.30 17.90 -24.15
CA ILE A 162 21.70 18.18 -22.84
C ILE A 162 20.35 18.89 -23.00
N ILE A 163 20.30 19.95 -23.79
CA ILE A 163 19.08 20.74 -24.02
C ILE A 163 18.00 19.89 -24.66
N ASN A 164 18.33 19.10 -25.69
CA ASN A 164 17.38 18.21 -26.34
C ASN A 164 16.81 17.17 -25.37
N TYR A 165 17.65 16.63 -24.48
CA TYR A 165 17.20 15.73 -23.42
C TYR A 165 16.21 16.42 -22.46
N GLN A 166 16.58 17.60 -21.94
CA GLN A 166 15.74 18.36 -21.03
C GLN A 166 14.38 18.75 -21.66
N LEU A 167 14.38 19.15 -22.93
CA LEU A 167 13.16 19.44 -23.69
C LEU A 167 12.29 18.19 -23.87
N GLY A 168 12.90 17.03 -24.13
CA GLY A 168 12.22 15.74 -24.21
C GLY A 168 11.53 15.36 -22.91
N GLU A 169 12.24 15.44 -21.78
CA GLU A 169 11.66 15.14 -20.46
C GLU A 169 10.55 16.11 -20.09
N ARG A 170 10.69 17.41 -20.36
CA ARG A 170 9.61 18.40 -20.18
C ARG A 170 8.38 18.05 -20.99
N SER A 171 8.54 17.70 -22.26
CA SER A 171 7.43 17.29 -23.13
C SER A 171 6.71 16.05 -22.56
N ARG A 172 7.47 15.08 -22.02
CA ARG A 172 6.93 13.88 -21.38
C ARG A 172 6.13 14.22 -20.12
N LEU A 173 6.69 15.04 -19.23
CA LEU A 173 6.05 15.49 -18.00
C LEU A 173 4.76 16.26 -18.29
N VAL A 174 4.75 17.14 -19.29
CA VAL A 174 3.55 17.88 -19.71
C VAL A 174 2.44 16.92 -20.17
N LYS A 175 2.79 15.89 -20.96
CA LYS A 175 1.83 14.86 -21.40
C LYS A 175 1.27 14.06 -20.23
N GLN A 176 2.13 13.65 -19.29
CA GLN A 176 1.71 12.92 -18.09
C GLN A 176 0.80 13.77 -17.20
N HIS A 177 1.13 15.05 -16.98
CA HIS A 177 0.27 15.98 -16.23
C HIS A 177 -1.10 16.16 -16.89
N ALA A 178 -1.16 16.25 -18.22
CA ALA A 178 -2.43 16.33 -18.94
C ALA A 178 -3.29 15.07 -18.73
N GLN A 179 -2.68 13.88 -18.84
CA GLN A 179 -3.36 12.61 -18.59
C GLN A 179 -3.86 12.49 -17.15
N LEU A 180 -3.01 12.82 -16.17
CA LEU A 180 -3.37 12.79 -14.74
C LEU A 180 -4.55 13.73 -14.44
N LYS A 181 -4.55 14.92 -15.05
CA LYS A 181 -5.64 15.89 -14.91
C LYS A 181 -6.95 15.35 -15.50
N GLU A 182 -6.88 14.70 -16.66
CA GLU A 182 -8.06 14.07 -17.28
C GLU A 182 -8.60 12.91 -16.44
N THR A 183 -7.71 12.04 -15.93
CA THR A 183 -8.12 10.92 -15.06
C THR A 183 -8.71 11.41 -13.74
N ALA A 184 -8.14 12.45 -13.13
CA ALA A 184 -8.66 13.05 -11.92
C ALA A 184 -10.05 13.65 -12.15
N PHE A 185 -10.25 14.35 -13.28
CA PHE A 185 -11.56 14.88 -13.66
C PHE A 185 -12.61 13.76 -13.82
N LYS A 186 -12.29 12.68 -14.55
CA LYS A 186 -13.18 11.52 -14.70
C LYS A 186 -13.51 10.84 -13.37
N SER A 187 -12.51 10.68 -12.51
CA SER A 187 -12.69 10.10 -11.17
C SER A 187 -13.63 10.95 -10.31
N GLU A 188 -13.52 12.27 -10.37
CA GLU A 188 -14.39 13.18 -9.62
C GLU A 188 -15.82 13.17 -10.15
N GLN A 189 -16.01 13.13 -11.48
CA GLN A 189 -17.34 12.94 -12.07
C GLN A 189 -17.99 11.63 -11.63
N LEU A 190 -17.24 10.53 -11.66
CA LEU A 190 -17.72 9.23 -11.21
C LEU A 190 -18.09 9.25 -9.72
N ARG A 191 -17.28 9.91 -8.88
CA ARG A 191 -17.56 10.08 -7.45
C ARG A 191 -18.91 10.77 -7.24
N GLN A 192 -19.16 11.87 -7.94
CA GLN A 192 -20.42 12.61 -7.86
C GLN A 192 -21.62 11.77 -8.33
N GLN A 193 -21.46 10.98 -9.38
CA GLN A 193 -22.51 10.07 -9.86
C GLN A 193 -22.84 8.99 -8.82
N LEU A 194 -21.81 8.39 -8.21
CA LEU A 194 -21.97 7.38 -7.16
C LEU A 194 -22.63 7.97 -5.91
N GLU A 195 -22.23 9.18 -5.49
CA GLU A 195 -22.86 9.89 -4.37
C GLU A 195 -24.35 10.16 -4.63
N ALA A 196 -24.71 10.59 -5.83
CA ALA A 196 -26.10 10.79 -6.23
C ALA A 196 -26.91 9.49 -6.25
N GLU A 197 -26.32 8.39 -6.74
CA GLU A 197 -26.99 7.08 -6.75
C GLU A 197 -27.14 6.51 -5.34
N ILE A 198 -26.15 6.67 -4.46
CA ILE A 198 -26.26 6.31 -3.03
C ILE A 198 -27.43 7.05 -2.39
N LEU A 199 -27.55 8.36 -2.62
CA LEU A 199 -28.66 9.14 -2.08
C LEU A 199 -30.01 8.64 -2.60
N ARG A 200 -30.10 8.35 -3.91
CA ARG A 200 -31.30 7.81 -4.54
C ARG A 200 -31.70 6.46 -3.95
N LEU A 201 -30.73 5.56 -3.79
CA LEU A 201 -30.93 4.25 -3.19
C LEU A 201 -31.37 4.38 -1.74
N GLN A 202 -30.76 5.26 -0.94
CA GLN A 202 -31.17 5.53 0.43
C GLN A 202 -32.62 5.99 0.53
N VAL A 203 -33.05 6.93 -0.34
CA VAL A 203 -34.45 7.38 -0.40
C VAL A 203 -35.38 6.22 -0.77
N LYS A 204 -35.02 5.40 -1.76
CA LYS A 204 -35.81 4.24 -2.17
C LYS A 204 -35.90 3.20 -1.03
N THR A 205 -34.81 2.95 -0.31
CA THR A 205 -34.82 2.06 0.87
C THR A 205 -35.70 2.63 1.97
N ALA A 206 -35.65 3.93 2.24
CA ALA A 206 -36.52 4.57 3.23
C ALA A 206 -38.01 4.50 2.83
N GLN A 207 -38.33 4.59 1.54
CA GLN A 207 -39.71 4.44 1.04
C GLN A 207 -40.22 2.99 1.09
N LEU A 208 -39.32 2.01 0.99
CA LEU A 208 -39.65 0.58 1.10
C LEU A 208 -39.60 0.06 2.54
N GLN A 209 -39.11 0.86 3.49
CA GLN A 209 -39.16 0.55 4.91
C GLN A 209 -40.56 0.84 5.45
N ASP A 210 -41.49 -0.11 5.27
CA ASP A 210 -42.83 -0.05 5.88
C ASP A 210 -42.79 -0.13 7.42
N LEU A 211 -41.66 -0.57 7.98
CA LEU A 211 -41.44 -0.71 9.42
C LEU A 211 -40.11 -0.05 9.81
N PRO A 212 -40.10 0.78 10.88
CA PRO A 212 -38.88 1.29 11.49
C PRO A 212 -37.85 0.19 11.71
N GLN A 213 -36.59 0.44 11.34
CA GLN A 213 -35.52 -0.56 11.32
C GLN A 213 -35.25 -1.17 12.70
N ASP A 214 -35.57 -0.43 13.76
CA ASP A 214 -35.58 -0.84 15.16
C ASP A 214 -36.73 -1.80 15.51
N LEU A 215 -37.92 -1.64 14.91
CA LEU A 215 -39.03 -2.59 15.03
C LEU A 215 -38.75 -3.88 14.25
N VAL A 216 -38.18 -3.78 13.04
CA VAL A 216 -37.76 -4.97 12.28
C VAL A 216 -36.64 -5.73 13.01
N ALA A 217 -35.64 -5.02 13.55
CA ALA A 217 -34.59 -5.62 14.36
C ALA A 217 -35.12 -6.20 15.69
N TYR A 218 -36.21 -5.65 16.25
CA TYR A 218 -36.91 -6.19 17.41
C TYR A 218 -37.63 -7.50 17.08
N GLU A 219 -38.43 -7.54 16.00
CA GLU A 219 -39.16 -8.74 15.57
C GLU A 219 -38.22 -9.86 15.08
N LEU A 220 -37.08 -9.51 14.46
CA LEU A 220 -36.05 -10.48 14.04
C LEU A 220 -35.08 -10.87 15.17
N GLY A 221 -35.17 -10.25 16.36
CA GLY A 221 -34.31 -10.57 17.50
C GLY A 221 -32.84 -10.11 17.37
N LEU A 222 -32.54 -9.20 16.44
CA LEU A 222 -31.19 -8.74 16.08
C LEU A 222 -30.73 -7.48 16.85
N ASN A 223 -31.51 -7.02 17.82
CA ASN A 223 -31.25 -5.77 18.54
C ASN A 223 -30.21 -5.96 19.67
N ASN A 224 -28.93 -5.78 19.37
CA ASN A 224 -27.80 -6.00 20.31
C ASN A 224 -27.81 -5.10 21.56
N ASN A 225 -28.48 -3.94 21.52
CA ASN A 225 -28.55 -3.00 22.65
C ASN A 225 -29.86 -3.07 23.44
N LYS A 226 -30.80 -3.94 23.05
CA LYS A 226 -32.09 -4.12 23.74
C LYS A 226 -32.49 -5.58 23.93
N GLN A 227 -31.54 -6.52 23.99
CA GLN A 227 -31.76 -7.87 24.56
C GLN A 227 -32.12 -7.88 26.06
N LEU A 228 -32.59 -6.77 26.62
CA LEU A 228 -33.07 -6.66 28.01
C LEU A 228 -34.60 -6.51 28.12
N TYR A 229 -35.33 -6.33 27.01
CA TYR A 229 -36.77 -6.12 27.04
C TYR A 229 -37.47 -6.79 25.84
N THR A 230 -37.41 -8.11 25.76
CA THR A 230 -38.50 -8.87 25.12
C THR A 230 -39.19 -9.68 26.20
N ILE A 231 -40.45 -9.33 26.37
CA ILE A 231 -41.41 -9.86 27.33
C ILE A 231 -41.68 -11.33 26.98
N ALA A 232 -40.84 -12.21 27.49
CA ALA A 232 -41.28 -13.52 27.94
C ALA A 232 -40.97 -13.57 29.42
N LYS A 233 -42.00 -13.72 30.26
CA LYS A 233 -41.86 -14.01 31.68
C LYS A 233 -40.84 -15.14 31.81
N ASN A 234 -39.65 -14.82 32.30
CA ASN A 234 -38.55 -15.77 32.43
C ASN A 234 -39.06 -17.00 33.18
N SER A 235 -38.74 -18.20 32.70
CA SER A 235 -39.28 -19.47 33.27
C SER A 235 -39.06 -19.55 34.78
N LEU A 236 -37.97 -18.98 35.27
CA LEU A 236 -37.61 -18.89 36.68
C LEU A 236 -38.51 -17.93 37.48
N ASP A 237 -38.84 -16.76 36.93
CA ASP A 237 -39.74 -15.78 37.56
C ASP A 237 -41.20 -16.27 37.58
N LEU A 238 -41.58 -17.08 36.57
CA LEU A 238 -42.86 -17.79 36.53
C LEU A 238 -42.95 -18.87 37.62
N VAL A 239 -41.92 -19.71 37.76
CA VAL A 239 -41.85 -20.76 38.78
C VAL A 239 -41.86 -20.17 40.20
N MET A 240 -41.07 -19.12 40.44
CA MET A 240 -41.07 -18.41 41.72
C MET A 240 -42.45 -17.85 42.08
N ARG A 241 -43.20 -17.30 41.10
CA ARG A 241 -44.56 -16.77 41.34
C ARG A 241 -45.60 -17.86 41.55
N ILE A 242 -45.61 -18.90 40.72
CA ILE A 242 -46.61 -19.98 40.80
C ILE A 242 -46.41 -20.80 42.07
N ASN A 243 -45.16 -21.14 42.39
CA ASN A 243 -44.83 -22.00 43.53
C ASN A 243 -44.52 -21.20 44.81
N GLN A 244 -44.59 -19.87 44.77
CA GLN A 244 -44.24 -18.97 45.89
C GLN A 244 -42.90 -19.32 46.55
N CYS A 245 -41.90 -19.69 45.75
CA CYS A 245 -40.62 -20.20 46.24
C CYS A 245 -39.45 -19.24 45.97
N ALA A 246 -38.37 -19.42 46.72
CA ALA A 246 -37.16 -18.61 46.58
C ALA A 246 -36.40 -18.96 45.28
N PHE A 247 -35.52 -18.08 44.85
CA PHE A 247 -34.73 -18.23 43.61
C PHE A 247 -34.02 -19.59 43.52
N TYR A 248 -33.43 -20.04 44.63
CA TYR A 248 -32.67 -21.28 44.70
C TYR A 248 -33.57 -22.50 44.46
N ASP A 249 -34.76 -22.52 45.06
CA ASP A 249 -35.73 -23.61 44.91
C ASP A 249 -36.32 -23.64 43.50
N ALA A 250 -36.57 -22.46 42.91
CA ALA A 250 -37.02 -22.35 41.52
C ALA A 250 -35.94 -22.83 40.53
N ALA A 251 -34.67 -22.52 40.80
CA ALA A 251 -33.54 -22.98 39.97
C ALA A 251 -33.35 -24.51 40.05
N ILE A 252 -33.54 -25.08 41.24
CA ILE A 252 -33.54 -26.54 41.44
C ILE A 252 -34.72 -27.19 40.72
N TRP A 253 -35.93 -26.63 40.83
CA TRP A 253 -37.14 -27.17 40.18
C TRP A 253 -37.01 -27.26 38.65
N LEU A 254 -36.31 -26.29 38.05
CA LEU A 254 -36.04 -26.24 36.62
C LEU A 254 -34.99 -27.26 36.15
N ARG A 255 -34.18 -27.78 37.08
CA ARG A 255 -33.20 -28.84 36.84
C ARG A 255 -33.89 -30.20 36.94
N VAL A 256 -33.84 -30.99 35.87
CA VAL A 256 -34.49 -32.32 35.85
C VAL A 256 -33.60 -33.38 36.48
N SER A 257 -32.27 -33.23 36.37
CA SER A 257 -31.29 -34.19 36.92
C SER A 257 -29.96 -33.51 37.22
N GLU A 258 -29.36 -33.84 38.37
CA GLU A 258 -28.04 -33.35 38.76
C GLU A 258 -26.91 -33.91 37.89
N ALA A 259 -27.02 -35.19 37.51
CA ALA A 259 -25.99 -35.94 36.81
C ALA A 259 -25.82 -35.58 35.33
N TYR A 260 -26.88 -35.08 34.66
CA TYR A 260 -26.90 -34.89 33.21
C TYR A 260 -27.06 -33.44 32.74
N ARG A 261 -27.07 -32.46 33.66
CA ARG A 261 -27.25 -31.01 33.32
C ARG A 261 -28.44 -30.75 32.37
N ARG A 262 -29.50 -31.56 32.46
CA ARG A 262 -30.72 -31.40 31.66
C ARG A 262 -31.70 -30.48 32.40
N TYR A 263 -32.09 -29.40 31.74
CA TYR A 263 -33.05 -28.42 32.23
C TYR A 263 -34.40 -28.61 31.52
N ARG A 264 -35.52 -28.41 32.23
CA ARG A 264 -36.88 -28.62 31.67
C ARG A 264 -37.13 -27.81 30.39
N PHE A 265 -36.46 -26.67 30.25
CA PHE A 265 -36.57 -25.78 29.08
C PHE A 265 -35.26 -25.61 28.31
N GLY A 266 -34.27 -26.47 28.52
CA GLY A 266 -32.94 -26.39 27.89
C GLY A 266 -31.94 -25.46 28.61
N GLU A 267 -30.65 -25.66 28.33
CA GLU A 267 -29.54 -24.99 29.03
C GLU A 267 -29.47 -23.48 28.76
N MET A 268 -29.64 -23.07 27.50
CA MET A 268 -29.62 -21.65 27.13
C MET A 268 -30.75 -20.85 27.79
N ALA A 269 -31.94 -21.44 27.92
CA ALA A 269 -33.05 -20.80 28.61
C ALA A 269 -32.75 -20.59 30.10
N MET A 270 -32.08 -21.56 30.74
CA MET A 270 -31.66 -21.44 32.14
C MET A 270 -30.58 -20.38 32.33
N LEU A 271 -29.57 -20.35 31.46
CA LEU A 271 -28.49 -19.35 31.51
C LEU A 271 -29.03 -17.93 31.34
N ASN A 272 -29.93 -17.72 30.38
CA ASN A 272 -30.58 -16.43 30.16
C ASN A 272 -31.45 -16.01 31.37
N ALA A 273 -32.10 -16.97 32.04
CA ALA A 273 -32.89 -16.72 33.24
C ALA A 273 -32.04 -16.27 34.43
N VAL A 274 -30.91 -16.94 34.66
CA VAL A 274 -29.97 -16.59 35.73
C VAL A 274 -29.30 -15.25 35.47
N ALA A 275 -28.84 -15.01 34.24
CA ALA A 275 -28.24 -13.73 33.84
C ALA A 275 -29.21 -12.56 34.07
N TYR A 276 -30.48 -12.73 33.71
CA TYR A 276 -31.51 -11.73 33.95
C TYR A 276 -31.73 -11.44 35.44
N HIS A 277 -31.82 -12.48 36.28
CA HIS A 277 -31.97 -12.29 37.73
C HIS A 277 -30.78 -11.54 38.33
N ALA A 278 -29.56 -11.87 37.91
CA ALA A 278 -28.35 -11.17 38.34
C ALA A 278 -28.36 -9.69 37.94
N VAL A 279 -28.75 -9.37 36.71
CA VAL A 279 -28.88 -7.97 36.25
C VAL A 279 -29.95 -7.22 37.05
N LYS A 280 -31.09 -7.85 37.35
CA LYS A 280 -32.18 -7.25 38.15
C LYS A 280 -31.74 -6.96 39.60
N GLN A 281 -30.90 -7.81 40.19
CA GLN A 281 -30.28 -7.59 41.51
C GLN A 281 -29.19 -6.51 41.48
N ALA A 282 -28.46 -6.38 40.38
CA ALA A 282 -27.37 -5.41 40.23
C ALA A 282 -27.86 -3.98 39.92
N LEU A 283 -29.00 -3.84 39.24
CA LEU A 283 -29.56 -2.55 38.82
C LEU A 283 -29.80 -1.54 39.97
N PRO A 284 -30.33 -1.94 41.14
CA PRO A 284 -30.45 -1.06 42.31
C PRO A 284 -29.11 -0.72 42.95
N ILE A 285 -28.12 -1.61 42.84
CA ILE A 285 -26.77 -1.44 43.40
C ILE A 285 -25.99 -0.42 42.59
N SER A 286 -26.10 -0.44 41.25
CA SER A 286 -25.43 0.53 40.39
C SER A 286 -26.02 1.94 40.49
N LYS A 287 -27.27 2.06 40.95
CA LYS A 287 -27.98 3.34 41.14
C LYS A 287 -27.79 3.96 42.52
N LYS A 288 -27.11 3.31 43.47
CA LYS A 288 -26.73 3.94 44.74
C LYS A 288 -25.57 4.92 44.49
N PRO A 289 -25.68 6.21 44.88
CA PRO A 289 -24.59 7.16 44.73
C PRO A 289 -23.38 6.70 45.56
N LYS A 290 -22.19 6.66 44.96
CA LYS A 290 -20.92 6.47 45.67
C LYS A 290 -20.81 7.57 46.72
N GLN A 291 -20.88 7.25 48.01
CA GLN A 291 -20.38 8.14 49.07
C GLN A 291 -18.89 8.33 48.81
N LEU A 292 -18.51 9.49 48.26
CA LEU A 292 -17.12 9.93 48.23
C LEU A 292 -16.71 10.27 49.67
N CYS A 293 -15.90 9.40 50.28
CA CYS A 293 -15.10 9.77 51.44
C CYS A 293 -14.10 10.85 51.00
N LEU A 294 -14.40 12.11 51.33
CA LEU A 294 -13.45 13.21 51.29
C LEU A 294 -12.51 13.08 52.49
N TYR A 295 -11.28 12.61 52.26
CA TYR A 295 -10.18 12.85 53.19
C TYR A 295 -9.55 14.21 52.83
N HIS A 296 -9.80 15.21 53.68
CA HIS A 296 -9.03 16.45 53.72
C HIS A 296 -7.69 16.22 54.44
N GLN A 297 -6.62 16.71 53.81
CA GLN A 297 -5.42 17.37 54.33
C GLN A 297 -4.84 16.88 55.67
N HIS A 298 -3.55 16.47 55.65
CA HIS A 298 -2.45 17.18 56.33
C HIS A 298 -1.10 16.42 56.16
N HIS A 299 -0.01 17.19 56.11
CA HIS A 299 1.42 16.85 56.32
C HIS A 299 2.37 16.64 55.12
N PRO A 300 3.68 16.98 55.27
CA PRO A 300 4.35 17.98 54.44
C PRO A 300 5.57 17.45 53.63
N LEU A 301 6.11 18.36 52.82
CA LEU A 301 7.38 18.33 52.07
C LEU A 301 8.51 17.46 52.67
N ILE A 302 8.97 16.43 51.95
CA ILE A 302 10.35 15.92 52.00
C ILE A 302 10.80 15.51 50.60
N ALA A 303 12.00 15.99 50.24
CA ALA A 303 12.69 15.81 48.96
C ALA A 303 13.21 14.36 48.72
N GLY A 304 13.32 13.96 47.46
CA GLY A 304 13.99 12.74 46.99
C GLY A 304 14.29 12.78 45.47
N PRO A 305 15.34 12.10 44.98
CA PRO A 305 16.20 12.60 43.91
C PRO A 305 15.81 12.21 42.48
N LYS A 306 16.30 13.02 41.54
CA LYS A 306 16.26 12.81 40.08
C LYS A 306 17.04 11.57 39.67
N LEU A 307 16.42 10.71 38.86
CA LEU A 307 17.08 9.62 38.14
C LEU A 307 17.44 10.08 36.72
N GLN A 308 18.74 10.11 36.44
CA GLN A 308 19.32 10.13 35.11
C GLN A 308 19.13 8.76 34.45
N ILE A 309 18.81 8.76 33.16
CA ILE A 309 18.83 7.57 32.30
C ILE A 309 20.12 7.66 31.48
N THR A 310 20.98 6.66 31.64
CA THR A 310 22.08 6.32 30.72
C THR A 310 21.54 5.68 29.46
#